data_AF-A0A0Q6UBA7-F1
#
_entry.id   AF-A0A0Q6UBA7-F1
#
_cell.length_a   1.000
_cell.length_b   1.000
_cell.length_c   1.000
_cell.angle_alpha   90.00
_cell.angle_beta   90.00
_cell.angle_gamma   90.00
#
_symmetry.space_group_name_H-M   'P 1'
#
loop_
_entity.id
_entity.type
_entity.pdbx_description
1 polymer ?
#
loop_
_entity_poly.entity_id
_entity_poly.type
_entity_poly.pdbx_seq_one_letter_code
_entity_poly.pdbx_strand_id
1 'polypeptide(L)'
;MDAAAPPLKPWPARAIGWMGAEAPKLIASIVVLVLGFWIKDSVDLAIKQRQLDLSYTKEMLGLLQKLTEEEDLDKLDNAAVVLASFGEPALPALLMELRRPGLHALAAKHGLEAMAVREPETLCRLLPPLLLKRNQYYDIGAHRTLVGLIGDNGCTKALPQLRRYRDLVSAAVAGKPDGLQQRIGGDIAAPAEQFPRLKQTVDEAIANLE
;
A
#
# COMPACT_ATOMS: atom_id res chain seq x y z
N MET A 1 12.50 65.27 46.98
CA MET A 1 11.42 65.39 45.98
C MET A 1 12.05 65.05 44.64
N ASP A 2 12.09 63.75 44.32
CA ASP A 2 12.65 63.27 43.06
C ASP A 2 11.57 63.32 41.97
N ALA A 3 11.83 64.05 40.90
CA ALA A 3 10.96 64.14 39.73
C ALA A 3 11.31 63.01 38.76
N ALA A 4 10.31 62.21 38.39
CA ALA A 4 10.41 61.08 37.48
C ALA A 4 10.77 61.53 36.04
N ALA A 5 11.69 60.81 35.40
CA ALA A 5 12.02 60.96 33.99
C ALA A 5 10.89 60.43 33.08
N PRO A 6 10.64 61.03 31.90
CA PRO A 6 9.57 60.62 31.01
C PRO A 6 9.92 59.33 30.22
N PRO A 7 8.92 58.52 29.84
CA PRO A 7 9.15 57.24 29.18
C PRO A 7 9.61 57.40 27.72
N LEU A 8 10.60 56.60 27.32
CA LEU A 8 11.09 56.47 25.95
C LEU A 8 9.99 55.87 25.05
N LYS A 9 9.55 56.65 24.06
CA LYS A 9 8.51 56.29 23.10
C LYS A 9 9.10 55.38 21.99
N PRO A 10 8.42 54.29 21.60
CA PRO A 10 8.96 53.32 20.64
C PRO A 10 9.13 53.93 19.24
N TRP A 11 10.27 53.60 18.62
CA TRP A 11 10.81 54.09 17.35
C TRP A 11 9.88 54.07 16.11
N PRO A 12 8.91 53.14 15.90
CA PRO A 12 8.14 53.14 14.65
C PRO A 12 7.23 54.37 14.48
N ALA A 13 6.91 55.10 15.56
CA ALA A 13 5.99 56.23 15.50
C ALA A 13 6.56 57.50 14.81
N ARG A 14 7.89 57.62 14.69
CA ARG A 14 8.53 58.79 14.06
C ARG A 14 8.68 58.66 12.54
N ALA A 15 8.77 57.45 12.01
CA ALA A 15 8.91 57.22 10.56
C ALA A 15 7.58 57.43 9.81
N ILE A 16 6.45 57.12 10.45
CA ILE A 16 5.11 57.23 9.85
C ILE A 16 4.67 58.71 9.70
N GLY A 17 5.24 59.63 10.50
CA GLY A 17 4.88 61.05 10.45
C GLY A 17 5.54 61.86 9.33
N TRP A 18 6.61 61.36 8.70
CA TRP A 18 7.35 62.09 7.65
C TRP A 18 6.86 61.78 6.23
N MET A 19 6.15 60.67 6.03
CA MET A 19 5.39 60.43 4.80
C MET A 19 3.96 60.94 5.02
N GLY A 20 3.61 62.04 4.35
CA GLY A 20 2.28 62.64 4.42
C GLY A 20 1.14 61.71 3.99
N ALA A 21 -0.06 62.28 3.82
CA ALA A 21 -1.36 61.62 3.61
C ALA A 21 -1.47 60.56 2.48
N GLU A 22 -0.39 60.22 1.80
CA GLU A 22 -0.31 59.18 0.76
C GLU A 22 0.26 57.84 1.26
N ALA A 23 0.91 57.79 2.44
CA ALA A 23 1.43 56.55 3.03
C ALA A 23 0.38 55.42 3.22
N PRO A 24 -0.90 55.71 3.58
CA PRO A 24 -1.90 54.65 3.73
C PRO A 24 -2.21 53.92 2.42
N LYS A 25 -2.09 54.60 1.27
CA LYS A 25 -2.38 54.02 -0.05
C LYS A 25 -1.30 53.03 -0.49
N LEU A 26 -0.04 53.31 -0.17
CA LEU A 26 1.09 52.41 -0.45
C LEU A 26 1.07 51.17 0.45
N ILE A 27 0.69 51.34 1.72
CA ILE A 27 0.51 50.20 2.63
C ILE A 27 -0.65 49.32 2.15
N ALA A 28 -1.76 49.91 1.71
CA ALA A 28 -2.89 49.15 1.16
C ALA A 28 -2.50 48.36 -0.11
N SER A 29 -1.74 48.96 -1.04
CA SER A 29 -1.30 48.25 -2.24
C SER A 29 -0.28 47.15 -1.94
N ILE A 30 0.64 47.36 -0.99
CA ILE A 30 1.57 46.32 -0.53
C ILE A 30 0.82 45.17 0.15
N VAL A 31 -0.17 45.47 1.01
CA VAL A 31 -0.97 44.44 1.70
C VAL A 31 -1.76 43.60 0.69
N VAL A 32 -2.38 44.22 -0.32
CA VAL A 32 -3.10 43.49 -1.39
C VAL A 32 -2.13 42.64 -2.21
N LEU A 33 -0.93 43.13 -2.50
CA LEU A 33 0.08 42.39 -3.27
C LEU A 33 0.62 41.20 -2.48
N VAL A 34 0.88 41.35 -1.18
CA VAL A 34 1.32 40.26 -0.30
C VAL A 34 0.21 39.22 -0.11
N LEU A 35 -1.05 39.64 0.10
CA LEU A 35 -2.19 38.73 0.18
C LEU A 35 -2.42 38.00 -1.15
N GLY A 36 -2.32 38.70 -2.27
CA GLY A 36 -2.43 38.11 -3.61
C GLY A 36 -1.32 37.09 -3.89
N PHE A 37 -0.09 37.35 -3.45
CA PHE A 37 1.04 36.43 -3.58
C PHE A 37 0.85 35.17 -2.73
N TRP A 38 0.45 35.31 -1.46
CA TRP A 38 0.18 34.17 -0.58
C TRP A 38 -0.99 33.29 -1.05
N ILE A 39 -2.05 33.90 -1.57
CA ILE A 39 -3.19 33.16 -2.15
C ILE A 39 -2.76 32.43 -3.43
N LYS A 40 -1.95 33.06 -4.29
CA LYS A 40 -1.45 32.46 -5.53
C LYS A 40 -0.57 31.23 -5.25
N ASP A 41 0.39 31.33 -4.34
CA ASP A 41 1.29 30.21 -4.02
C ASP A 41 0.54 29.03 -3.40
N SER A 42 -0.47 29.31 -2.57
CA SER A 42 -1.33 28.28 -1.96
C SER A 42 -2.18 27.55 -3.01
N VAL A 43 -2.68 28.26 -4.02
CA VAL A 43 -3.50 27.68 -5.10
C VAL A 43 -2.63 26.93 -6.12
N ASP A 44 -1.45 27.44 -6.46
CA ASP A 44 -0.52 26.74 -7.38
C ASP A 44 -0.01 25.41 -6.78
N LEU A 45 0.24 25.36 -5.46
CA LEU A 45 0.59 24.13 -4.75
C LEU A 45 -0.57 23.12 -4.74
N ALA A 46 -1.79 23.57 -4.46
CA ALA A 46 -2.97 22.70 -4.43
C ALA A 46 -3.37 22.17 -5.82
N ILE A 47 -3.19 22.98 -6.88
CA ILE A 47 -3.44 22.54 -8.27
C ILE A 47 -2.38 21.52 -8.70
N LYS A 48 -1.11 21.74 -8.36
CA LYS A 48 -0.03 20.77 -8.66
C LYS A 48 -0.24 19.44 -7.92
N GLN A 49 -0.65 19.47 -6.66
CA GLN A 49 -0.98 18.24 -5.91
C GLN A 49 -2.12 17.47 -6.58
N ARG A 50 -3.21 18.14 -6.97
CA ARG A 50 -4.31 17.49 -7.69
C ARG A 50 -3.90 16.94 -9.06
N GLN A 51 -3.03 17.63 -9.78
CA GLN A 51 -2.52 17.15 -11.06
C GLN A 51 -1.63 15.91 -10.88
N LEU A 52 -0.81 15.87 -9.84
CA LEU A 52 -0.02 14.69 -9.48
C LEU A 52 -0.93 13.51 -9.09
N ASP A 53 -1.94 13.74 -8.25
CA ASP A 53 -2.88 12.68 -7.85
C ASP A 53 -3.63 12.09 -9.05
N LEU A 54 -4.03 12.95 -10.01
CA LEU A 54 -4.68 12.52 -11.24
C LEU A 54 -3.73 11.75 -12.17
N SER A 55 -2.47 12.17 -12.30
CA SER A 55 -1.49 11.44 -13.12
C SER A 55 -1.16 10.08 -12.50
N TYR A 56 -0.94 10.01 -11.18
CA TYR A 56 -0.70 8.75 -10.48
C TYR A 56 -1.87 7.78 -10.63
N THR A 57 -3.11 8.26 -10.46
CA THR A 57 -4.30 7.42 -10.62
C THR A 57 -4.45 6.91 -12.06
N LYS A 58 -4.13 7.75 -13.05
CA LYS A 58 -4.20 7.38 -14.47
C LYS A 58 -3.12 6.35 -14.83
N GLU A 59 -1.90 6.51 -14.32
CA GLU A 59 -0.81 5.56 -14.52
C GLU A 59 -1.14 4.22 -13.88
N MET A 60 -1.65 4.24 -12.64
CA MET A 60 -2.12 3.04 -11.95
C MET A 60 -3.22 2.34 -12.76
N LEU A 61 -4.22 3.07 -13.24
CA LEU A 61 -5.29 2.51 -14.09
C LEU A 61 -4.72 1.88 -15.37
N GLY A 62 -3.74 2.52 -16.01
CA GLY A 62 -3.06 1.97 -17.18
C GLY A 62 -2.31 0.67 -16.89
N LEU A 63 -1.67 0.55 -15.72
CA LEU A 63 -1.02 -0.68 -15.27
C LEU A 63 -2.04 -1.79 -14.95
N LEU A 64 -3.16 -1.43 -14.33
CA LEU A 64 -4.25 -2.37 -14.05
C LEU A 64 -4.86 -2.93 -15.33
N GLN A 65 -5.05 -2.08 -16.34
CA GLN A 65 -5.53 -2.50 -17.65
C GLN A 65 -4.53 -3.43 -18.32
N LYS A 66 -3.23 -3.09 -18.30
CA LYS A 66 -2.16 -3.98 -18.82
C LYS A 66 -2.14 -5.33 -18.12
N LEU A 67 -2.26 -5.36 -16.79
CA LEU A 67 -2.32 -6.63 -16.03
C LEU A 67 -3.51 -7.50 -16.40
N THR A 68 -4.60 -6.90 -16.89
CA THR A 68 -5.81 -7.62 -17.27
C THR A 68 -5.79 -8.09 -18.72
N GLU A 69 -5.25 -7.30 -19.64
CA GLU A 69 -5.33 -7.52 -21.09
C GLU A 69 -4.11 -8.23 -21.68
N GLU A 70 -2.95 -8.15 -21.02
CA GLU A 70 -1.70 -8.72 -21.53
C GLU A 70 -1.60 -10.22 -21.25
N GLU A 71 -1.05 -10.97 -22.21
CA GLU A 71 -0.85 -12.42 -22.10
C GLU A 71 0.65 -12.80 -22.07
N ASP A 72 1.54 -11.84 -22.29
CA ASP A 72 2.98 -12.01 -22.18
C ASP A 72 3.46 -11.88 -20.73
N LEU A 73 4.18 -12.90 -20.24
CA LEU A 73 4.62 -12.95 -18.85
C LEU A 73 5.57 -11.79 -18.49
N ASP A 74 6.53 -11.46 -19.35
CA ASP A 74 7.52 -10.43 -19.05
C ASP A 74 6.85 -9.07 -18.88
N LYS A 75 5.86 -8.76 -19.71
CA LYS A 75 5.09 -7.52 -19.59
C LYS A 75 4.15 -7.53 -18.38
N LEU A 76 3.52 -8.67 -18.07
CA LEU A 76 2.70 -8.83 -16.87
C LEU A 76 3.54 -8.62 -15.60
N ASP A 77 4.70 -9.25 -15.53
CA ASP A 77 5.66 -9.13 -14.43
C ASP A 77 6.09 -7.67 -14.24
N ASN A 78 6.51 -7.02 -15.33
CA ASN A 78 6.86 -5.61 -15.30
C ASN A 78 5.70 -4.73 -14.80
N ALA A 79 4.47 -5.00 -15.27
CA ALA A 79 3.31 -4.25 -14.83
C ALA A 79 3.00 -4.48 -13.34
N ALA A 80 3.10 -5.72 -12.85
CA ALA A 80 2.85 -6.08 -11.46
C ALA A 80 3.89 -5.47 -10.50
N VAL A 81 5.17 -5.51 -10.89
CA VAL A 81 6.27 -4.93 -10.10
C VAL A 81 6.18 -3.40 -10.07
N VAL A 82 5.87 -2.76 -11.19
CA VAL A 82 5.65 -1.30 -11.21
C VAL A 82 4.40 -0.94 -10.41
N LEU A 83 3.32 -1.74 -10.51
CA LEU A 83 2.11 -1.51 -9.71
C LEU A 83 2.40 -1.64 -8.21
N ALA A 84 3.25 -2.56 -7.79
CA ALA A 84 3.69 -2.69 -6.39
C ALA A 84 4.36 -1.42 -5.85
N SER A 85 4.91 -0.57 -6.74
CA SER A 85 5.53 0.70 -6.33
C SER A 85 4.55 1.72 -5.73
N PHE A 86 3.25 1.53 -5.98
CA PHE A 86 2.16 2.32 -5.42
C PHE A 86 1.81 1.92 -3.98
N GLY A 87 2.37 0.84 -3.43
CA GLY A 87 2.19 0.42 -2.03
C GLY A 87 0.83 -0.18 -1.72
N GLU A 88 0.33 0.03 -0.50
CA GLU A 88 -0.97 -0.48 -0.02
C GLU A 88 -2.16 -0.34 -1.01
N PRO A 89 -2.35 0.80 -1.72
CA PRO A 89 -3.40 0.94 -2.74
C PRO A 89 -3.38 -0.10 -3.88
N ALA A 90 -2.21 -0.63 -4.23
CA ALA A 90 -2.05 -1.62 -5.28
C ALA A 90 -2.36 -3.05 -4.82
N LEU A 91 -2.33 -3.31 -3.51
CA LEU A 91 -2.46 -4.66 -2.96
C LEU A 91 -3.76 -5.38 -3.38
N PRO A 92 -4.95 -4.74 -3.37
CA PRO A 92 -6.18 -5.41 -3.81
C PRO A 92 -6.13 -5.89 -5.25
N ALA A 93 -5.44 -5.17 -6.14
CA ALA A 93 -5.31 -5.54 -7.54
C ALA A 93 -4.36 -6.72 -7.72
N LEU A 94 -3.19 -6.70 -7.07
CA LEU A 94 -2.28 -7.84 -7.07
C LEU A 94 -2.95 -9.09 -6.49
N LEU A 95 -3.70 -8.94 -5.39
CA LEU A 95 -4.48 -10.04 -4.81
C LEU A 95 -5.59 -10.52 -5.76
N MET A 96 -6.19 -9.64 -6.57
CA MET A 96 -7.19 -10.03 -7.56
C MET A 96 -6.56 -10.84 -8.69
N GLU A 97 -5.39 -10.43 -9.19
CA GLU A 97 -4.65 -11.17 -10.22
C GLU A 97 -4.11 -12.50 -9.69
N LEU A 98 -3.73 -12.57 -8.40
CA LEU A 98 -3.34 -13.83 -7.75
C LEU A 98 -4.46 -14.88 -7.74
N ARG A 99 -5.73 -14.47 -7.87
CA ARG A 99 -6.87 -15.39 -7.97
C ARG A 99 -7.01 -16.01 -9.36
N ARG A 100 -6.39 -15.42 -10.38
CA ARG A 100 -6.46 -15.91 -11.75
C ARG A 100 -5.40 -16.99 -11.95
N PRO A 101 -5.72 -18.12 -12.59
CA PRO A 101 -4.73 -19.16 -12.83
C PRO A 101 -3.70 -18.71 -13.87
N GLY A 102 -2.56 -19.40 -13.91
CA GLY A 102 -1.55 -19.24 -14.95
C GLY A 102 -0.64 -18.02 -14.76
N LEU A 103 -0.37 -17.31 -15.86
CA LEU A 103 0.64 -16.24 -15.92
C LEU A 103 0.29 -15.04 -15.03
N HIS A 104 -1.00 -14.72 -14.88
CA HIS A 104 -1.46 -13.61 -14.03
C HIS A 104 -1.14 -13.86 -12.54
N ALA A 105 -1.35 -15.09 -12.03
CA ALA A 105 -0.97 -15.41 -10.65
C ALA A 105 0.55 -15.34 -10.43
N LEU A 106 1.34 -15.73 -11.43
CA LEU A 106 2.79 -15.66 -11.36
C LEU A 106 3.26 -14.20 -11.31
N ALA A 107 2.73 -13.34 -12.18
CA ALA A 107 3.04 -11.92 -12.15
C ALA A 107 2.57 -11.23 -10.87
N ALA A 108 1.37 -11.56 -10.39
CA ALA A 108 0.86 -11.07 -9.12
C ALA A 108 1.79 -11.45 -7.96
N LYS A 109 2.30 -12.69 -7.95
CA LYS A 109 3.30 -13.13 -6.97
C LYS A 109 4.55 -12.23 -7.02
N HIS A 110 5.13 -12.01 -8.20
CA HIS A 110 6.32 -11.15 -8.32
C HIS A 110 6.05 -9.71 -7.87
N GLY A 111 4.87 -9.17 -8.17
CA GLY A 111 4.44 -7.86 -7.66
C GLY A 111 4.32 -7.84 -6.13
N LEU A 112 3.73 -8.87 -5.52
CA LEU A 112 3.63 -8.98 -4.07
C LEU A 112 5.00 -9.15 -3.40
N GLU A 113 5.93 -9.91 -4.00
CA GLU A 113 7.31 -10.02 -3.54
C GLU A 113 8.03 -8.67 -3.62
N ALA A 114 7.87 -7.92 -4.71
CA ALA A 114 8.41 -6.57 -4.84
C ALA A 114 7.82 -5.60 -3.80
N MET A 115 6.53 -5.73 -3.50
CA MET A 115 5.87 -4.98 -2.41
C MET A 115 6.47 -5.35 -1.06
N ALA A 116 6.75 -6.63 -0.83
CA ALA A 116 7.26 -7.15 0.44
C ALA A 116 8.62 -6.56 0.82
N VAL A 117 9.47 -6.29 -0.16
CA VAL A 117 10.76 -5.61 0.04
C VAL A 117 10.59 -4.19 0.59
N ARG A 118 9.50 -3.51 0.22
CA ARG A 118 9.27 -2.09 0.58
C ARG A 118 8.36 -1.92 1.80
N GLU A 119 7.31 -2.72 1.89
CA GLU A 119 6.22 -2.59 2.86
C GLU A 119 5.87 -3.95 3.50
N PRO A 120 6.83 -4.63 4.15
CA PRO A 120 6.61 -5.97 4.72
C PRO A 120 5.52 -5.96 5.80
N GLU A 121 5.46 -4.91 6.61
CA GLU A 121 4.45 -4.76 7.68
C GLU A 121 3.01 -4.72 7.15
N THR A 122 2.81 -4.09 5.99
CA THR A 122 1.50 -4.03 5.33
C THR A 122 1.05 -5.44 4.93
N LEU A 123 1.94 -6.22 4.34
CA LEU A 123 1.66 -7.62 3.98
C LEU A 123 1.44 -8.49 5.22
N CYS A 124 2.30 -8.38 6.24
CA CYS A 124 2.16 -9.14 7.48
C CYS A 124 0.84 -8.85 8.21
N ARG A 125 0.29 -7.65 8.08
CA ARG A 125 -1.03 -7.29 8.61
C ARG A 125 -2.17 -7.89 7.80
N LEU A 126 -2.07 -7.88 6.46
CA LEU A 126 -3.21 -8.11 5.57
C LEU A 126 -3.31 -9.54 5.02
N LEU A 127 -2.20 -10.26 4.85
CA LEU A 127 -2.20 -11.61 4.27
C LEU A 127 -2.72 -12.71 5.22
N PRO A 128 -2.34 -12.77 6.51
CA PRO A 128 -2.73 -13.89 7.37
C PRO A 128 -4.24 -14.12 7.52
N PRO A 129 -5.10 -13.07 7.63
CA PRO A 129 -6.55 -13.26 7.66
C PRO A 129 -7.13 -13.95 6.41
N LEU A 130 -6.46 -13.84 5.26
CA LEU A 130 -6.92 -14.44 4.01
C LEU A 130 -6.82 -15.97 4.02
N LEU A 131 -5.90 -16.56 4.79
CA LEU A 131 -5.70 -18.01 4.86
C LEU A 131 -6.86 -18.75 5.54
N LEU A 132 -7.49 -18.11 6.53
CA LEU A 132 -8.49 -18.76 7.38
C LEU A 132 -9.93 -18.43 6.99
N LYS A 133 -10.12 -17.39 6.15
CA LYS A 133 -11.44 -16.98 5.69
C LYS A 133 -12.03 -18.06 4.78
N ARG A 134 -13.33 -18.32 4.94
CA ARG A 134 -14.08 -19.20 4.03
C ARG A 134 -14.40 -18.43 2.77
N ASN A 135 -13.41 -18.26 1.90
CA ASN A 135 -13.56 -17.61 0.62
C ASN A 135 -12.79 -18.43 -0.42
N GLN A 136 -13.54 -19.24 -1.17
CA GLN A 136 -13.06 -20.10 -2.26
C GLN A 136 -12.58 -19.28 -3.49
N TYR A 137 -11.92 -18.17 -3.24
CA TYR A 137 -11.44 -17.20 -4.23
C TYR A 137 -10.00 -17.47 -4.63
N TYR A 138 -9.21 -18.08 -3.74
CA TYR A 138 -7.82 -18.40 -3.96
C TYR A 138 -7.67 -19.89 -4.14
N ASP A 139 -7.05 -20.31 -5.23
CA ASP A 139 -6.67 -21.71 -5.39
C ASP A 139 -5.51 -22.08 -4.45
N ILE A 140 -5.15 -23.35 -4.46
CA ILE A 140 -4.05 -23.87 -3.66
C ILE A 140 -2.69 -23.26 -4.01
N GLY A 141 -2.47 -22.83 -5.25
CA GLY A 141 -1.26 -22.14 -5.67
C GLY A 141 -1.17 -20.75 -5.02
N ALA A 142 -2.27 -20.00 -5.07
CA ALA A 142 -2.39 -18.71 -4.39
C ALA A 142 -2.20 -18.86 -2.87
N HIS A 143 -2.81 -19.87 -2.24
CA HIS A 143 -2.56 -20.14 -0.82
C HIS A 143 -1.09 -20.44 -0.51
N ARG A 144 -0.39 -21.19 -1.36
CA ARG A 144 1.07 -21.40 -1.22
C ARG A 144 1.84 -20.10 -1.31
N THR A 145 1.52 -19.24 -2.28
CA THR A 145 2.14 -17.92 -2.42
C THR A 145 1.92 -17.06 -1.17
N LEU A 146 0.69 -17.01 -0.65
CA LEU A 146 0.37 -16.24 0.55
C LEU A 146 1.14 -16.75 1.77
N VAL A 147 1.21 -18.07 1.97
CA VAL A 147 1.96 -18.69 3.07
C VAL A 147 3.45 -18.41 2.94
N GLY A 148 4.03 -18.57 1.74
CA GLY A 148 5.43 -18.26 1.47
C GLY A 148 5.76 -16.81 1.80
N LEU A 149 4.98 -15.86 1.27
CA LEU A 149 5.14 -14.43 1.58
C LEU A 149 5.08 -14.13 3.08
N ILE A 150 4.21 -14.81 3.85
CA ILE A 150 4.13 -14.62 5.30
C ILE A 150 5.41 -15.13 5.99
N GLY A 151 5.92 -16.29 5.59
CA GLY A 151 7.16 -16.87 6.14
C GLY A 151 8.40 -16.07 5.77
N ASP A 152 8.58 -15.78 4.48
CA ASP A 152 9.76 -15.13 3.92
C ASP A 152 9.94 -13.69 4.41
N ASN A 153 8.86 -13.04 4.85
CA ASN A 153 8.87 -11.66 5.35
C ASN A 153 8.81 -11.54 6.88
N GLY A 154 9.03 -12.64 7.62
CA GLY A 154 9.20 -12.54 9.07
C GLY A 154 7.92 -12.16 9.83
N CYS A 155 6.73 -12.48 9.31
CA CYS A 155 5.44 -12.15 9.90
C CYS A 155 5.13 -12.96 11.18
N THR A 156 5.92 -12.80 12.24
CA THR A 156 5.84 -13.60 13.50
C THR A 156 4.47 -13.57 14.16
N LYS A 157 3.74 -12.44 14.07
CA LYS A 157 2.36 -12.31 14.59
C LYS A 157 1.37 -13.26 13.90
N ALA A 158 1.71 -13.80 12.73
CA ALA A 158 0.90 -14.75 11.98
C ALA A 158 1.02 -16.20 12.45
N LEU A 159 2.00 -16.53 13.31
CA LEU A 159 2.24 -17.90 13.81
C LEU A 159 0.97 -18.62 14.30
N PRO A 160 0.08 -18.01 15.11
CA PRO A 160 -1.15 -18.67 15.55
C PRO A 160 -2.08 -19.03 14.39
N GLN A 161 -2.13 -18.20 13.35
CA GLN A 161 -2.98 -18.43 12.17
C GLN A 161 -2.35 -19.49 11.26
N LEU A 162 -1.03 -19.46 11.05
CA LEU A 162 -0.31 -20.46 10.29
C LEU A 162 -0.41 -21.85 10.92
N ARG A 163 -0.29 -21.96 12.26
CA ARG A 163 -0.46 -23.24 12.96
C ARG A 163 -1.87 -23.82 12.78
N ARG A 164 -2.91 -22.98 12.91
CA ARG A 164 -4.30 -23.40 12.62
C ARG A 164 -4.49 -23.82 11.17
N TYR A 165 -3.85 -23.11 10.24
CA TYR A 165 -3.90 -23.47 8.83
C TYR A 165 -3.16 -24.79 8.56
N ARG A 166 -2.01 -25.02 9.19
CA ARG A 166 -1.26 -26.28 9.15
C ARG A 166 -2.11 -27.46 9.60
N ASP A 167 -2.94 -27.30 10.62
CA ASP A 167 -3.83 -28.37 11.10
C ASP A 167 -4.87 -28.75 10.03
N LEU A 168 -5.42 -27.76 9.32
CA LEU A 168 -6.32 -28.00 8.18
C LEU A 168 -5.62 -28.72 7.02
N VAL A 169 -4.41 -28.28 6.69
CA VAL A 169 -3.62 -28.89 5.61
C VAL A 169 -3.18 -30.31 5.99
N SER A 170 -2.79 -30.55 7.24
CA SER A 170 -2.42 -31.87 7.73
C SER A 170 -3.61 -32.82 7.74
N ALA A 171 -4.81 -32.35 8.10
CA ALA A 171 -6.04 -33.13 7.98
C ALA A 171 -6.33 -33.51 6.51
N ALA A 172 -6.13 -32.57 5.57
CA ALA A 172 -6.29 -32.84 4.14
C ALA A 172 -5.30 -33.88 3.62
N VAL A 173 -4.02 -33.81 4.02
CA VAL A 173 -3.00 -34.84 3.72
C VAL A 173 -3.39 -36.20 4.30
N ALA A 174 -4.03 -36.23 5.47
CA ALA A 174 -4.54 -37.44 6.11
C ALA A 174 -5.88 -37.96 5.55
N GLY A 175 -6.35 -37.42 4.40
CA GLY A 175 -7.57 -37.86 3.74
C GLY A 175 -8.87 -37.22 4.27
N LYS A 176 -8.77 -36.13 5.04
CA LYS A 176 -9.93 -35.35 5.56
C LYS A 176 -9.89 -33.90 5.03
N PRO A 177 -10.15 -33.68 3.73
CA PRO A 177 -9.90 -32.39 3.09
C PRO A 177 -10.99 -31.34 3.31
N ASP A 178 -12.17 -31.71 3.83
CA ASP A 178 -13.35 -30.83 3.91
C ASP A 178 -13.06 -29.46 4.55
N GLY A 179 -12.27 -29.44 5.64
CA GLY A 179 -11.90 -28.21 6.32
C GLY A 179 -11.07 -27.27 5.44
N LEU A 180 -10.20 -27.81 4.61
CA LEU A 180 -9.36 -27.06 3.67
C LEU A 180 -10.14 -26.68 2.40
N GLN A 181 -10.96 -27.57 1.86
CA GLN A 181 -11.78 -27.35 0.66
C GLN A 181 -12.86 -26.27 0.85
N GLN A 182 -13.30 -26.01 2.09
CA GLN A 182 -14.18 -24.88 2.40
C GLN A 182 -13.49 -23.51 2.25
N ARG A 183 -12.17 -23.48 2.03
CA ARG A 183 -11.35 -22.26 1.99
C ARG A 183 -10.64 -22.09 0.66
N ILE A 184 -10.15 -23.18 0.08
CA ILE A 184 -9.50 -23.18 -1.23
C ILE A 184 -10.58 -23.14 -2.33
N GLY A 185 -10.34 -22.31 -3.34
CA GLY A 185 -11.14 -22.22 -4.56
C GLY A 185 -10.69 -23.19 -5.65
N GLY A 186 -11.64 -23.53 -6.53
CA GLY A 186 -11.40 -24.38 -7.69
C GLY A 186 -11.25 -25.87 -7.35
N ASP A 187 -11.24 -26.68 -8.41
CA ASP A 187 -10.95 -28.11 -8.29
C ASP A 187 -9.44 -28.33 -8.11
N ILE A 188 -9.08 -29.10 -7.09
CA ILE A 188 -7.69 -29.40 -6.80
C ILE A 188 -7.28 -30.60 -7.66
N ALA A 189 -6.60 -30.31 -8.77
CA ALA A 189 -5.99 -31.35 -9.58
C ALA A 189 -4.91 -32.09 -8.76
N ALA A 190 -4.91 -33.42 -8.79
CA ALA A 190 -3.97 -34.26 -8.03
C ALA A 190 -3.82 -33.88 -6.53
N PRO A 191 -4.88 -34.00 -5.70
CA PRO A 191 -4.84 -33.64 -4.28
C PRO A 191 -3.73 -34.35 -3.49
N ALA A 192 -3.42 -35.60 -3.88
CA ALA A 192 -2.36 -36.42 -3.28
C ALA A 192 -0.96 -35.80 -3.43
N GLU A 193 -0.74 -34.94 -4.43
CA GLU A 193 0.53 -34.23 -4.62
C GLU A 193 0.46 -32.80 -4.09
N GLN A 194 -0.66 -32.13 -4.28
CA GLN A 194 -0.76 -30.70 -3.95
C GLN A 194 -0.90 -30.45 -2.44
N PHE A 195 -1.62 -31.30 -1.70
CA PHE A 195 -1.72 -31.14 -0.24
C PHE A 195 -0.37 -31.31 0.47
N PRO A 196 0.45 -32.33 0.17
CA PRO A 196 1.79 -32.42 0.75
C PRO A 196 2.69 -31.24 0.42
N ARG A 197 2.65 -30.71 -0.81
CA ARG A 197 3.42 -29.52 -1.19
C ARG A 197 2.98 -28.28 -0.43
N LEU A 198 1.67 -28.06 -0.29
CA LEU A 198 1.14 -26.98 0.53
C LEU A 198 1.56 -27.15 1.99
N LYS A 199 1.50 -28.38 2.53
CA LYS A 199 1.94 -28.68 3.90
C LYS A 199 3.40 -28.31 4.10
N GLN A 200 4.27 -28.72 3.18
CA GLN A 200 5.69 -28.35 3.21
C GLN A 200 5.88 -26.83 3.23
N THR A 201 5.16 -26.09 2.37
CA THR A 201 5.25 -24.61 2.35
C THR A 201 4.82 -24.00 3.69
N VAL A 202 3.80 -24.56 4.35
CA VAL A 202 3.34 -24.10 5.67
C VAL A 202 4.35 -24.43 6.77
N ASP A 203 4.93 -25.63 6.73
CA ASP A 203 5.93 -26.06 7.70
C ASP A 203 7.21 -25.20 7.59
N GLU A 204 7.66 -24.90 6.36
CA GLU A 204 8.78 -23.98 6.08
C GLU A 204 8.48 -22.56 6.55
N ALA A 205 7.28 -22.03 6.25
CA ALA A 205 6.89 -20.70 6.70
C ALA A 205 6.82 -20.59 8.23
N ILE A 206 6.40 -21.64 8.95
CA ILE A 206 6.44 -21.65 10.41
C ILE A 206 7.88 -21.70 10.92
N ALA A 207 8.73 -22.53 10.33
CA ALA A 207 10.14 -22.65 10.72
C ALA A 207 10.91 -21.34 10.53
N ASN A 208 10.61 -20.56 9.49
CA ASN A 208 11.22 -19.24 9.26
C ASN A 208 10.81 -18.18 10.30
N LEU A 209 9.77 -18.44 11.10
CA LEU A 209 9.21 -17.49 12.07
C LEU A 209 9.49 -17.84 13.53
N GLU A 210 10.10 -19.01 13.78
CA GLU A 210 10.51 -19.50 15.12
C GLU A 210 11.99 -19.22 15.38
#